data_AF-R7HWH7-F1
#
_entry.id   AF-R7HWH7-F1
#
_cell.length_a   1.000
_cell.length_b   1.000
_cell.length_c   1.000
_cell.angle_alpha   90.00
_cell.angle_beta   90.00
_cell.angle_gamma   90.00
#
_symmetry.space_group_name_H-M   'P 1'
#
loop_
_entity.id
_entity.type
_entity.pdbx_description
1 polymer ?
#
loop_
_entity_poly.entity_id
_entity_poly.type
_entity_poly.pdbx_seq_one_letter_code
_entity_poly.pdbx_strand_id
1 'polypeptide(L)'
;MTKNLFLQDSNNDHNTKDSFGIHTKIAETITDIAKNETLLKSSFNLGLFGSWGSGKSYIVDKIISNLKEDYITFYVDVWKYVGHPLMRSILFDIDSQLKEKQLDVYKDGYIDKNKETLEKKLYAESEFNEEIKLDWQEIWQKIKPILISLLIISGIILIISMICYFNGNSWLKALSIPIFSGLGFVTAFCISIKITAKESCKNCIL
;
A
#
# COMPACT_ATOMS: atom_id res chain seq x y z
N MET A 1 12.31 -34.53 -35.83
CA MET A 1 11.52 -33.54 -35.06
C MET A 1 10.78 -34.30 -33.97
N THR A 2 11.43 -34.50 -32.83
CA THR A 2 10.94 -35.32 -31.71
C THR A 2 9.85 -34.54 -31.00
N LYS A 3 8.61 -35.01 -31.12
CA LYS A 3 7.44 -34.46 -30.43
C LYS A 3 7.59 -34.82 -28.95
N ASN A 4 8.03 -33.86 -28.14
CA ASN A 4 8.08 -34.02 -26.68
C ASN A 4 6.64 -34.28 -26.21
N LEU A 5 6.35 -35.52 -25.86
CA LEU A 5 5.12 -35.93 -25.22
C LEU A 5 5.22 -35.48 -23.76
N PHE A 6 4.77 -34.26 -23.47
CA PHE A 6 4.51 -33.86 -22.11
C PHE A 6 3.37 -34.74 -21.60
N LEU A 7 3.64 -35.55 -20.58
CA LEU A 7 2.60 -36.16 -19.77
C LEU A 7 1.88 -35.01 -19.06
N GLN A 8 0.80 -34.52 -19.67
CA GLN A 8 -0.18 -33.74 -18.92
C GLN A 8 -0.75 -34.68 -17.87
N ASP A 9 -0.57 -34.34 -16.59
CA ASP A 9 -1.28 -34.96 -15.49
C ASP A 9 -2.74 -34.47 -15.55
N SER A 10 -3.47 -34.95 -16.57
CA SER A 10 -4.87 -34.61 -16.77
C SER A 10 -5.71 -35.53 -15.87
N ASN A 11 -5.76 -35.23 -14.58
CA ASN A 11 -6.88 -35.66 -13.72
C ASN A 11 -8.16 -34.86 -14.02
N ASN A 12 -8.32 -34.37 -15.26
CA ASN A 12 -9.43 -33.53 -15.72
C ASN A 12 -10.65 -34.33 -16.17
N ASP A 13 -10.70 -35.64 -15.92
CA ASP A 13 -11.95 -36.36 -16.01
C ASP A 13 -12.80 -36.08 -14.77
N HIS A 14 -13.50 -34.96 -14.79
CA HIS A 14 -14.57 -34.57 -13.85
C HIS A 14 -15.78 -35.54 -13.83
N ASN A 15 -15.61 -36.76 -14.34
CA ASN A 15 -16.61 -37.82 -14.43
C ASN A 15 -16.15 -39.12 -13.74
N THR A 16 -15.27 -39.03 -12.73
CA THR A 16 -14.97 -40.17 -11.86
C THR A 16 -16.18 -40.47 -10.98
N LYS A 17 -17.10 -41.31 -11.48
CA LYS A 17 -18.10 -41.97 -10.63
C LYS A 17 -17.33 -42.75 -9.56
N ASP A 18 -17.65 -42.48 -8.30
CA ASP A 18 -17.17 -43.26 -7.16
C ASP A 18 -17.53 -44.73 -7.39
N SER A 19 -16.52 -45.54 -7.75
CA SER A 19 -16.74 -46.91 -8.21
C SER A 19 -17.35 -47.81 -7.13
N PHE A 20 -17.25 -47.40 -5.86
CA PHE A 20 -17.75 -48.16 -4.72
C PHE A 20 -18.84 -47.42 -3.92
N GLY A 21 -19.15 -46.16 -4.26
CA GLY A 21 -20.14 -45.33 -3.55
C GLY A 21 -19.73 -44.93 -2.12
N ILE A 22 -18.58 -45.38 -1.63
CA ILE A 22 -18.11 -45.17 -0.26
C ILE A 22 -17.76 -43.70 -0.02
N HIS A 23 -17.04 -43.07 -0.95
CA HIS A 23 -16.66 -41.66 -0.83
C HIS A 23 -17.89 -40.75 -0.87
N THR A 24 -18.86 -41.10 -1.71
CA THR A 24 -20.15 -40.42 -1.80
C THR A 24 -20.89 -40.54 -0.47
N LYS A 25 -20.93 -41.73 0.13
CA LYS A 25 -21.62 -41.92 1.40
C LYS A 25 -20.97 -41.16 2.56
N ILE A 26 -19.64 -41.09 2.57
CA ILE A 26 -18.89 -40.27 3.53
C ILE A 26 -19.25 -38.78 3.34
N ALA A 27 -19.24 -38.29 2.11
CA ALA A 27 -19.57 -36.90 1.80
C ALA A 27 -21.02 -36.55 2.21
N GLU A 28 -21.99 -37.42 1.93
CA GLU A 28 -23.39 -37.29 2.37
C GLU A 28 -23.46 -37.21 3.90
N THR A 29 -22.82 -38.13 4.61
CA THR A 29 -22.83 -38.15 6.09
C THR A 29 -22.27 -36.85 6.67
N ILE A 30 -21.17 -36.33 6.11
CA ILE A 30 -20.59 -35.05 6.55
C ILE A 30 -21.53 -33.88 6.23
N THR A 31 -22.20 -33.92 5.07
CA THR A 31 -23.21 -32.92 4.69
C THR A 31 -24.38 -32.92 5.67
N ASP A 32 -24.88 -34.10 6.06
CA ASP A 32 -25.97 -34.23 7.02
C ASP A 32 -25.59 -33.72 8.42
N ILE A 33 -24.34 -33.97 8.84
CA ILE A 33 -23.78 -33.41 10.08
C ILE A 33 -23.74 -31.88 10.00
N ALA A 34 -23.28 -31.33 8.87
CA ALA A 34 -23.19 -29.88 8.67
C ALA A 34 -24.58 -29.21 8.66
N LYS A 35 -25.62 -29.90 8.17
CA LYS A 35 -27.01 -29.40 8.14
C LYS A 35 -27.78 -29.64 9.45
N ASN A 36 -27.19 -30.33 10.43
CA ASN A 36 -27.87 -30.65 11.67
C ASN A 36 -28.10 -29.40 12.53
N GLU A 37 -29.37 -29.07 12.82
CA GLU A 37 -29.77 -27.86 13.55
C GLU A 37 -29.14 -27.70 14.94
N THR A 38 -28.87 -28.80 15.64
CA THR A 38 -28.21 -28.74 16.95
C THR A 38 -26.74 -28.38 16.84
N LEU A 39 -26.10 -28.76 15.73
CA LEU A 39 -24.70 -28.44 15.42
C LEU A 39 -24.53 -27.12 14.69
N LEU A 40 -25.57 -26.58 14.04
CA LEU A 40 -25.51 -25.26 13.41
C LEU A 40 -25.20 -24.13 14.41
N LYS A 41 -25.48 -24.34 15.69
CA LYS A 41 -25.16 -23.38 16.76
C LYS A 41 -23.71 -23.47 17.25
N SER A 42 -22.94 -24.43 16.78
CA SER A 42 -21.55 -24.66 17.18
C SER A 42 -20.61 -24.73 15.98
N SER A 43 -19.37 -24.30 16.18
CA SER A 43 -18.32 -24.51 15.20
C SER A 43 -17.69 -25.89 15.44
N PHE A 44 -17.53 -26.68 14.37
CA PHE A 44 -16.83 -27.96 14.44
C PHE A 44 -15.72 -28.02 13.38
N ASN A 45 -14.67 -28.78 13.70
CA ASN A 45 -13.54 -29.02 12.81
C ASN A 45 -13.53 -30.50 12.43
N LEU A 46 -13.35 -30.78 11.14
CA LEU A 46 -13.24 -32.15 10.62
C LEU A 46 -11.88 -32.33 9.94
N GLY A 47 -11.17 -33.39 10.30
CA GLY A 47 -9.95 -33.82 9.64
C GLY A 47 -10.20 -35.06 8.78
N LEU A 48 -9.84 -35.01 7.50
CA LEU A 48 -9.93 -36.15 6.59
C LEU A 48 -8.54 -36.76 6.37
N PHE A 49 -8.33 -37.98 6.86
CA PHE A 49 -7.05 -38.68 6.79
C PHE A 49 -7.09 -39.85 5.82
N GLY A 50 -5.97 -40.12 5.14
CA GLY A 50 -5.82 -41.25 4.23
C GLY A 50 -4.59 -41.12 3.32
N SER A 51 -4.17 -42.22 2.71
CA SER A 51 -3.02 -42.27 1.79
C SER A 51 -3.17 -41.33 0.59
N TRP A 52 -2.05 -40.93 -0.03
CA TRP A 52 -2.11 -40.14 -1.26
C TRP A 52 -2.87 -40.93 -2.36
N GLY A 53 -3.70 -40.24 -3.15
CA GLY A 53 -4.58 -40.90 -4.14
C GLY A 53 -5.85 -41.58 -3.58
N SER A 54 -6.12 -41.52 -2.27
CA SER A 54 -7.29 -42.19 -1.65
C SER A 54 -8.65 -41.50 -1.90
N GLY A 55 -8.78 -40.60 -2.87
CA GLY A 55 -10.04 -39.92 -3.17
C GLY A 55 -10.49 -38.84 -2.16
N LYS A 56 -9.59 -38.28 -1.36
CA LYS A 56 -9.95 -37.22 -0.38
C LYS A 56 -10.49 -35.95 -1.03
N SER A 57 -9.84 -35.49 -2.10
CA SER A 57 -10.30 -34.31 -2.86
C SER A 57 -11.71 -34.54 -3.41
N TYR A 58 -12.00 -35.74 -3.92
CA TYR A 58 -13.35 -36.11 -4.38
C TYR A 58 -14.40 -35.97 -3.27
N ILE A 59 -14.10 -36.41 -2.05
CA ILE A 59 -15.00 -36.24 -0.89
C ILE A 59 -15.26 -34.74 -0.64
N VAL A 60 -14.20 -33.93 -0.61
CA VAL A 60 -14.29 -32.48 -0.37
C VAL A 60 -15.12 -31.79 -1.46
N ASP A 61 -14.85 -32.08 -2.73
CA ASP A 61 -15.57 -31.51 -3.87
C ASP A 61 -17.07 -31.87 -3.82
N LYS A 62 -17.37 -33.11 -3.41
CA LYS A 62 -18.74 -33.57 -3.24
C LYS A 62 -19.45 -32.83 -2.11
N ILE A 63 -18.79 -32.63 -0.97
CA ILE A 63 -19.32 -31.83 0.16
C ILE A 63 -19.60 -30.39 -0.30
N ILE A 64 -18.65 -29.75 -0.98
CA ILE A 64 -18.81 -28.38 -1.50
C ILE A 64 -20.01 -28.32 -2.45
N SER A 65 -20.10 -29.27 -3.39
CA SER A 65 -21.22 -29.35 -4.33
C SER A 65 -22.58 -29.53 -3.64
N ASN A 66 -22.64 -30.28 -2.53
CA ASN A 66 -23.89 -30.53 -1.79
C ASN A 66 -24.31 -29.35 -0.91
N LEU A 67 -23.37 -28.47 -0.54
CA LEU A 67 -23.62 -27.34 0.36
C LEU A 67 -23.72 -25.99 -0.37
N LYS A 68 -23.35 -25.90 -1.65
CA LYS A 68 -23.24 -24.63 -2.40
C LYS A 68 -24.49 -23.75 -2.45
N GLU A 69 -25.69 -24.34 -2.33
CA GLU A 69 -26.96 -23.60 -2.39
C GLU A 69 -27.26 -22.91 -1.06
N ASP A 70 -26.88 -23.55 0.05
CA ASP A 70 -27.25 -23.15 1.41
C ASP A 70 -26.10 -22.42 2.13
N TYR A 71 -24.85 -22.63 1.69
CA TYR A 71 -23.65 -22.17 2.39
C TYR A 71 -22.64 -21.53 1.45
N ILE A 72 -21.95 -20.53 1.99
CA ILE A 72 -20.77 -19.93 1.37
C ILE A 72 -19.56 -20.81 1.69
N THR A 73 -18.94 -21.36 0.67
CA THR A 73 -17.74 -22.21 0.78
C THR A 73 -16.49 -21.47 0.33
N PHE A 74 -15.41 -21.64 1.09
CA PHE A 74 -14.08 -21.12 0.76
C PHE A 74 -13.11 -22.30 0.61
N TYR A 75 -12.26 -22.23 -0.42
CA TYR A 75 -11.23 -23.23 -0.66
C TYR A 75 -9.86 -22.59 -0.48
N VAL A 76 -9.01 -23.20 0.34
CA VAL A 76 -7.67 -22.66 0.63
C VAL A 76 -6.65 -23.78 0.41
N ASP A 77 -5.78 -23.58 -0.58
CA ASP A 77 -4.60 -24.43 -0.78
C ASP A 77 -3.41 -23.86 -0.01
N VAL A 78 -3.04 -24.52 1.08
CA VAL A 78 -1.93 -24.13 1.95
C VAL A 78 -0.57 -24.21 1.22
N TRP A 79 -0.42 -25.10 0.25
CA TRP A 79 0.86 -25.30 -0.45
C TRP A 79 1.22 -24.13 -1.36
N LYS A 80 0.23 -23.37 -1.83
CA LYS A 80 0.42 -22.15 -2.62
C LYS A 80 1.18 -21.05 -1.84
N TYR A 81 1.14 -21.09 -0.52
CA TYR A 81 1.64 -20.02 0.35
C TYR A 81 2.94 -20.35 1.08
N VAL A 82 3.63 -21.41 0.68
CA VAL A 82 4.94 -21.77 1.23
C VAL A 82 5.92 -20.60 1.02
N GLY A 83 6.51 -20.09 2.11
CA GLY A 83 7.43 -18.96 2.09
C GLY A 83 6.80 -17.59 2.38
N HIS A 84 5.48 -17.50 2.53
CA HIS A 84 4.79 -16.27 2.97
C HIS A 84 4.26 -16.41 4.41
N PRO A 85 3.92 -15.29 5.09
CA PRO A 85 3.17 -15.33 6.34
C PRO A 85 1.80 -15.99 6.13
N LEU A 86 1.71 -17.29 6.44
CA LEU A 86 0.58 -18.17 6.06
C LEU A 86 -0.79 -17.57 6.39
N MET A 87 -0.99 -17.11 7.62
CA MET A 87 -2.29 -16.55 8.04
C MET A 87 -2.70 -15.32 7.24
N ARG A 88 -1.74 -14.44 6.91
CA ARG A 88 -2.01 -13.23 6.12
C ARG A 88 -2.43 -13.61 4.70
N SER A 89 -1.73 -14.57 4.10
CA SER A 89 -2.05 -15.05 2.76
C SER A 89 -3.42 -15.72 2.70
N ILE A 90 -3.76 -16.54 3.70
CA ILE A 90 -5.09 -17.16 3.81
C ILE A 90 -6.19 -16.09 3.91
N LEU A 91 -5.99 -15.05 4.72
CA LEU A 91 -6.98 -13.98 4.87
C LEU A 91 -7.22 -13.23 3.55
N PHE A 92 -6.17 -12.93 2.78
CA PHE A 92 -6.30 -12.30 1.47
C PHE A 92 -6.96 -13.21 0.43
N ASP A 93 -6.69 -14.51 0.47
CA ASP A 93 -7.33 -15.47 -0.42
C ASP A 93 -8.85 -15.56 -0.15
N ILE A 94 -9.24 -15.63 1.12
CA ILE A 94 -10.64 -15.60 1.53
C ILE A 94 -11.31 -14.28 1.12
N ASP A 95 -10.62 -13.14 1.28
CA ASP A 95 -11.11 -11.83 0.86
C ASP A 95 -11.34 -11.74 -0.65
N SER A 96 -10.44 -12.31 -1.45
CA SER A 96 -10.60 -12.41 -2.90
C SER A 96 -11.82 -13.27 -3.26
N GLN A 97 -11.96 -14.43 -2.63
CA GLN A 97 -13.09 -15.33 -2.86
C GLN A 97 -14.43 -14.73 -2.42
N LEU A 98 -14.44 -13.89 -1.37
CA LEU A 98 -15.62 -13.13 -0.95
C LEU A 98 -16.09 -12.17 -2.05
N LYS A 99 -15.15 -11.40 -2.64
CA LYS A 99 -15.43 -10.47 -3.74
C LYS A 99 -15.98 -11.18 -4.97
N GLU A 100 -15.38 -12.32 -5.34
CA GLU A 100 -15.79 -13.11 -6.51
C GLU A 100 -17.21 -13.64 -6.40
N LYS A 101 -17.68 -13.97 -5.19
CA LYS A 101 -19.04 -14.46 -4.95
C LYS A 101 -20.12 -13.39 -5.04
N GLN A 102 -19.76 -12.11 -5.17
CA GLN A 102 -20.68 -10.98 -5.39
C GLN A 102 -21.86 -10.91 -4.41
N LEU A 103 -21.64 -11.30 -3.15
CA LEU A 103 -22.63 -11.11 -2.10
C LEU A 103 -22.75 -9.61 -1.80
N ASP A 104 -23.96 -9.06 -1.74
CA ASP A 104 -24.18 -7.61 -1.58
C ASP A 104 -23.39 -7.00 -0.42
N VAL A 105 -23.25 -7.74 0.68
CA VAL A 105 -22.53 -7.32 1.90
C VAL A 105 -21.00 -7.34 1.72
N TYR A 106 -20.49 -8.17 0.80
CA TYR A 106 -19.05 -8.44 0.61
C TYR A 106 -18.56 -8.12 -0.80
N LYS A 107 -19.30 -7.28 -1.55
CA LYS A 107 -18.95 -6.91 -2.92
C LYS A 107 -17.52 -6.34 -3.03
N ASP A 108 -17.14 -5.56 -2.03
CA ASP A 108 -15.82 -4.94 -1.92
C ASP A 108 -14.86 -5.73 -1.00
N GLY A 109 -15.25 -6.95 -0.60
CA GLY A 109 -14.55 -7.80 0.36
C GLY A 109 -14.89 -7.49 1.81
N TYR A 110 -13.95 -7.80 2.71
CA TYR A 110 -14.05 -7.48 4.12
C TYR A 110 -13.87 -5.97 4.33
N ILE A 111 -14.89 -5.36 4.93
CA ILE A 111 -14.89 -3.98 5.39
C ILE A 111 -15.22 -3.97 6.88
N ASP A 112 -14.35 -3.37 7.69
CA ASP A 112 -14.59 -3.20 9.13
C ASP A 112 -15.62 -2.08 9.39
N LYS A 113 -16.09 -1.96 10.63
CA LYS A 113 -17.02 -0.91 11.11
C LYS A 113 -16.55 0.51 10.79
N ASN A 114 -15.23 0.71 10.70
CA ASN A 114 -14.59 1.98 10.36
C ASN A 114 -14.47 2.23 8.84
N LYS A 115 -15.07 1.37 8.01
CA LYS A 115 -14.96 1.38 6.54
C LYS A 115 -13.54 1.15 6.02
N GLU A 116 -12.72 0.43 6.77
CA GLU A 116 -11.36 0.07 6.38
C GLU A 116 -11.32 -1.32 5.74
N THR A 117 -10.50 -1.46 4.70
CA THR A 117 -10.28 -2.74 4.03
C THR A 117 -9.36 -3.65 4.84
N LEU A 118 -9.44 -4.95 4.57
CA LEU A 118 -8.54 -5.94 5.17
C LEU A 118 -7.06 -5.58 4.95
N GLU A 119 -6.72 -5.12 3.75
CA GLU A 119 -5.35 -4.74 3.40
C GLU A 119 -4.83 -3.62 4.30
N LYS A 120 -5.61 -2.55 4.46
CA LYS A 120 -5.23 -1.43 5.32
C LYS A 120 -5.00 -1.88 6.76
N LYS A 121 -5.84 -2.77 7.28
CA LYS A 121 -5.73 -3.30 8.65
C LYS A 121 -4.50 -4.19 8.85
N LEU A 122 -4.13 -4.98 7.84
CA LEU A 122 -3.00 -5.91 7.92
C LEU A 122 -1.65 -5.27 7.58
N TYR A 123 -1.65 -4.14 6.87
CA TYR A 123 -0.46 -3.39 6.47
C TYR A 123 -0.36 -1.99 7.11
N ALA A 124 -1.13 -1.71 8.18
CA ALA A 124 -1.11 -0.44 8.90
C ALA A 124 0.27 -0.02 9.45
N GLU A 125 1.29 -0.89 9.40
CA GLU A 125 2.68 -0.57 9.73
C GLU A 125 3.46 0.21 8.65
N SER A 126 2.88 0.50 7.48
CA SER A 126 3.61 1.18 6.39
C SER A 126 3.08 2.54 5.93
N GLU A 127 2.14 3.18 6.64
CA GLU A 127 1.84 4.59 6.42
C GLU A 127 2.91 5.49 7.10
N PHE A 128 4.18 5.34 6.68
CA PHE A 128 5.13 6.47 6.67
C PHE A 128 4.78 7.40 5.49
N ASN A 129 3.51 7.80 5.42
CA ASN A 129 3.02 8.90 4.61
C ASN A 129 2.31 9.85 5.57
N GLU A 130 3.03 10.32 6.59
CA GLU A 130 2.83 11.72 6.94
C GLU A 130 3.25 12.49 5.69
N GLU A 131 2.30 12.76 4.80
CA GLU A 131 2.40 13.89 3.90
C GLU A 131 2.78 15.05 4.80
N ILE A 132 4.05 15.43 4.80
CA ILE A 132 4.51 16.62 5.50
C ILE A 132 3.74 17.74 4.80
N LYS A 133 2.62 18.15 5.39
CA LYS A 133 1.86 19.33 4.99
C LYS A 133 2.76 20.51 5.30
N LEU A 134 3.70 20.77 4.39
CA LEU A 134 4.56 21.93 4.41
C LEU A 134 3.63 23.11 4.16
N ASP A 135 3.19 23.73 5.26
CA ASP A 135 2.52 25.01 5.17
C ASP A 135 3.56 26.04 4.73
N TRP A 136 3.54 26.34 3.43
CA TRP A 136 4.40 27.35 2.82
C TRP A 136 4.25 28.72 3.49
N GLN A 137 3.13 28.99 4.15
CA GLN A 137 2.94 30.22 4.92
C GLN A 137 3.82 30.24 6.18
N GLU A 138 3.88 29.15 6.95
CA GLU A 138 4.75 29.06 8.14
C GLU A 138 6.23 29.16 7.79
N ILE A 139 6.64 28.51 6.69
CA ILE A 139 8.02 28.57 6.20
C ILE A 139 8.38 30.00 5.79
N TRP A 140 7.48 30.68 5.06
CA TRP A 140 7.71 32.06 4.63
C TRP A 140 7.76 33.04 5.82
N GLN A 141 6.94 32.82 6.85
CA GLN A 141 6.97 33.61 8.08
C GLN A 141 8.31 33.48 8.81
N LYS A 142 8.93 32.29 8.81
CA LYS A 142 10.25 32.06 9.42
C LYS A 142 11.40 32.63 8.58
N ILE A 143 11.31 32.61 7.25
CA ILE A 143 12.37 33.09 6.35
C ILE A 143 12.36 34.63 6.19
N LYS A 144 11.17 35.26 6.21
CA LYS A 144 11.03 36.72 6.05
C LYS A 144 11.91 37.56 6.98
N PRO A 145 12.00 37.32 8.31
CA PRO A 145 12.86 38.12 9.19
C PRO A 145 14.35 37.93 8.88
N ILE A 146 14.76 36.74 8.45
CA ILE A 146 16.16 36.45 8.07
C ILE A 146 16.55 37.25 6.83
N LEU A 147 15.69 37.27 5.79
CA LEU A 147 15.93 38.06 4.58
C LEU A 147 15.98 39.56 4.86
N ILE A 148 15.12 40.08 5.75
CA ILE A 148 15.14 41.49 6.15
C ILE A 148 16.45 41.82 6.88
N SER A 149 16.88 40.98 7.82
CA SER A 149 18.14 41.16 8.54
C SER A 149 19.34 41.19 7.58
N LEU A 150 19.38 40.28 6.61
CA LEU A 150 20.45 40.20 5.61
C LEU A 150 20.48 41.45 4.72
N LEU A 151 19.33 41.98 4.32
CA LEU A 151 19.22 43.25 3.58
C LEU A 151 19.72 44.45 4.39
N ILE A 152 19.43 44.51 5.69
CA ILE A 152 19.90 45.59 6.56
C ILE A 152 21.44 45.54 6.70
N ILE A 153 22.00 44.36 6.95
CA ILE A 153 23.45 44.17 7.06
C ILE A 153 24.14 44.55 5.75
N SER A 154 23.60 44.12 4.61
CA SER A 154 24.07 44.49 3.28
C SER A 154 24.05 46.02 3.07
N GLY A 155 22.97 46.70 3.46
CA GLY A 155 22.87 48.16 3.39
C GLY A 155 23.89 48.88 4.27
N ILE A 156 24.15 48.39 5.48
CA ILE A 156 25.18 48.94 6.38
C ILE A 156 26.58 48.80 5.75
N ILE A 157 26.89 47.64 5.18
CA ILE A 157 28.17 47.38 4.49
C ILE A 157 28.35 48.35 3.31
N LEU A 158 27.29 48.63 2.53
CA LEU A 158 27.32 49.61 1.44
C LEU A 158 27.64 51.02 1.95
N ILE A 159 26.99 51.45 3.03
CA ILE A 159 27.20 52.79 3.60
C ILE A 159 28.65 52.93 4.11
N ILE A 160 29.16 51.91 4.80
CA ILE A 160 30.56 51.89 5.28
C ILE A 160 31.53 51.95 4.10
N SER A 161 31.28 51.13 3.06
CA SER A 161 32.09 51.12 1.84
C SER A 161 32.10 52.50 1.15
N MET A 162 30.94 53.16 1.07
CA MET A 162 30.79 54.51 0.51
C MET A 162 31.63 55.54 1.29
N ILE A 163 31.57 55.52 2.64
CA ILE A 163 32.35 56.41 3.50
C ILE A 163 33.86 56.16 3.32
N CYS A 164 34.29 54.90 3.27
CA CYS A 164 35.68 54.52 3.03
C CYS A 164 36.20 55.00 1.66
N TYR A 165 35.35 55.00 0.64
CA TYR A 165 35.71 55.48 -0.70
C TYR A 165 35.97 57.01 -0.72
N PHE A 166 35.15 57.78 -0.01
CA PHE A 166 35.27 59.24 0.04
C PHE A 166 36.39 59.76 0.96
N ASN A 167 36.84 58.97 1.95
CA ASN A 167 37.86 59.39 2.93
C ASN A 167 39.31 59.49 2.41
N GLY A 168 39.51 59.55 1.08
CA GLY A 168 40.81 59.88 0.44
C GLY A 168 41.93 58.85 0.57
N ASN A 169 41.90 57.93 1.53
CA ASN A 169 42.94 56.93 1.80
C ASN A 169 42.97 55.82 0.72
N SER A 170 44.12 55.61 0.09
CA SER A 170 44.29 54.65 -1.02
C SER A 170 44.05 53.20 -0.60
N TRP A 171 44.38 52.84 0.65
CA TRP A 171 44.17 51.50 1.19
C TRP A 171 42.67 51.18 1.39
N LEU A 172 41.89 52.17 1.85
CA LEU A 172 40.44 52.03 2.04
C LEU A 172 39.67 51.95 0.71
N LYS A 173 40.15 52.65 -0.33
CA LYS A 173 39.58 52.56 -1.69
C LYS A 173 39.75 51.17 -2.29
N ALA A 174 40.91 50.53 -2.10
CA ALA A 174 41.18 49.19 -2.60
C ALA A 174 40.25 48.11 -2.00
N LEU A 175 39.81 48.29 -0.74
CA LEU A 175 38.88 47.38 -0.06
C LEU A 175 37.42 47.54 -0.52
N SER A 176 37.02 48.75 -0.97
CA SER A 176 35.63 49.02 -1.39
C SER A 176 35.22 48.32 -2.70
N ILE A 177 36.16 48.16 -3.64
CA ILE A 177 35.93 47.61 -4.99
C ILE A 177 35.42 46.14 -4.97
N PRO A 178 36.07 45.18 -4.28
CA PRO A 178 35.58 43.80 -4.23
C PRO A 178 34.23 43.69 -3.49
N ILE A 179 33.98 44.56 -2.51
CA ILE A 179 32.71 44.60 -1.76
C ILE A 179 31.55 44.98 -2.69
N PHE A 180 31.71 46.00 -3.54
CA PHE A 180 30.70 46.37 -4.54
C PHE A 180 30.42 45.23 -5.55
N SER A 181 31.45 44.49 -5.98
CA SER A 181 31.25 43.34 -6.88
C SER A 181 30.53 42.16 -6.20
N GLY A 182 30.81 41.90 -4.92
CA GLY A 182 30.18 40.81 -4.17
C GLY A 182 28.70 41.08 -3.83
N LEU A 183 28.34 42.34 -3.59
CA LEU A 183 26.96 42.75 -3.29
C LEU A 183 26.01 42.59 -4.48
N GLY A 184 26.53 42.66 -5.71
CA GLY A 184 25.78 42.35 -6.93
C GLY A 184 25.25 40.91 -6.94
N PHE A 185 26.05 39.94 -6.45
CA PHE A 185 25.63 38.54 -6.39
C PHE A 185 24.54 38.30 -5.34
N VAL A 186 24.63 38.93 -4.17
CA VAL A 186 23.64 38.77 -3.08
C VAL A 186 22.29 39.37 -3.49
N THR A 187 22.30 40.55 -4.10
CA THR A 187 21.07 41.23 -4.56
C THR A 187 20.40 40.48 -5.71
N ALA A 188 21.17 39.94 -6.67
CA ALA A 188 20.65 39.08 -7.73
C ALA A 188 19.99 37.81 -7.18
N PHE A 189 20.59 37.17 -6.18
CA PHE A 189 20.06 35.97 -5.54
C PHE A 189 18.75 36.24 -4.76
N CYS A 190 18.65 37.38 -4.07
CA CYS A 190 17.40 37.78 -3.42
C CYS A 190 16.27 38.06 -4.43
N ILE A 191 16.59 38.65 -5.58
CA ILE A 191 15.61 38.90 -6.65
C ILE A 191 15.16 37.58 -7.27
N SER A 192 16.07 36.64 -7.54
CA SER A 192 15.71 35.34 -8.10
C SER A 192 14.78 34.56 -7.16
N ILE A 193 15.07 34.51 -5.85
CA ILE A 193 14.18 33.86 -4.86
C ILE A 193 12.80 34.50 -4.85
N LYS A 194 12.71 35.84 -4.93
CA LYS A 194 11.42 36.55 -4.94
C LYS A 194 10.60 36.26 -6.20
N ILE A 195 11.25 36.08 -7.35
CA ILE A 195 10.60 35.69 -8.60
C ILE A 195 10.10 34.24 -8.51
N THR A 196 10.94 33.30 -8.08
CA THR A 196 10.57 31.88 -7.96
C THR A 196 9.46 31.66 -6.93
N ALA A 197 9.48 32.38 -5.80
CA ALA A 197 8.41 32.30 -4.79
C ALA A 197 7.06 32.83 -5.32
N LYS A 198 7.08 33.86 -6.18
CA LYS A 198 5.86 34.38 -6.82
C LYS A 198 5.29 33.41 -7.86
N GLU A 199 6.15 32.65 -8.52
CA GLU A 199 5.78 31.67 -9.54
C GLU A 199 5.21 30.39 -8.92
N SER A 200 5.80 29.88 -7.83
CA SER A 200 5.26 28.76 -7.06
C SER A 200 3.88 29.06 -6.43
N CYS A 201 3.62 30.30 -5.99
CA CYS A 201 2.29 30.68 -5.49
C CYS A 201 1.21 30.74 -6.57
N LYS A 202 1.56 30.98 -7.84
CA LYS A 202 0.59 30.98 -8.95
C LYS A 202 0.21 29.56 -9.39
N ASN A 203 1.14 28.62 -9.33
CA ASN A 203 0.91 27.24 -9.75
C ASN A 203 0.17 26.39 -8.69
N CYS A 204 -0.09 26.91 -7.49
CA CYS A 204 -0.93 26.26 -6.48
C CYS A 204 -2.42 26.66 -6.54
N ILE A 205 -2.85 27.53 -7.47
CA ILE A 205 -4.26 27.95 -7.63
C ILE A 205 -4.88 27.40 -8.94
N LEU A 206 -4.40 26.25 -9.43
CA LEU A 206 -5.02 25.50 -10.53
C LEU A 206 -5.26 24.06 -10.11
#